data_AF-A0AB34H0S7-F1
#
_entry.id   AF-A0AB34H0S7-F1
#
_cell.length_a   1.000
_cell.length_b   1.000
_cell.length_c   1.000
_cell.angle_alpha   90.00
_cell.angle_beta   90.00
_cell.angle_gamma   90.00
#
_symmetry.space_group_name_H-M   'P 1'
#
loop_
_entity.id
_entity.type
_entity.pdbx_description
1 polymer ?
#
loop_
_entity_poly.entity_id
_entity_poly.type
_entity_poly.pdbx_seq_one_letter_code
_entity_poly.pdbx_strand_id
1 'polypeptide(L)'
;MQLWQLTVHTKILMKRVKYRQELLEKRLMEKKEVTLQEALEEAEREKRIEALRKQVAVVAQFDPVRMMSDTMASKARMGIGIEEEFILQKPLFTLNTYNEQQIISDPRLRFELALREAGLHKTFYAKEILPKIGSQKPPRKDTESTVFKI
;
A
#
# COMPACT_ATOMS: atom_id res chain seq x y z
N MET A 1 -59.74 -26.75 58.38
CA MET A 1 -58.29 -26.96 58.13
C MET A 1 -57.67 -25.95 57.16
N GLN A 2 -58.38 -25.41 56.16
CA GLN A 2 -57.81 -24.54 55.12
C GLN A 2 -57.38 -23.14 55.60
N LEU A 3 -58.12 -22.52 56.53
CA LEU A 3 -57.79 -21.18 57.06
C LEU A 3 -56.43 -21.14 57.79
N TRP A 4 -56.09 -22.17 58.56
CA TRP A 4 -54.79 -22.24 59.26
C TRP A 4 -53.61 -22.39 58.28
N GLN A 5 -53.78 -23.11 57.18
CA GLN A 5 -52.75 -23.23 56.13
C GLN A 5 -52.51 -21.90 55.42
N LEU A 6 -53.57 -21.12 55.15
CA LEU A 6 -53.47 -19.77 54.57
C LEU A 6 -52.72 -18.79 55.47
N THR A 7 -52.97 -18.81 56.78
CA THR A 7 -52.27 -17.94 57.74
C THR A 7 -50.79 -18.31 57.89
N VAL A 8 -50.46 -19.60 57.82
CA VAL A 8 -49.07 -20.06 57.82
C VAL A 8 -48.37 -19.68 56.50
N HIS A 9 -49.05 -19.85 55.37
CA HIS A 9 -48.51 -19.50 54.05
C HIS A 9 -48.23 -17.99 53.93
N THR A 10 -49.16 -17.14 54.36
CA THR A 10 -48.99 -15.67 54.35
C THR A 10 -47.84 -15.20 55.24
N LYS A 11 -47.66 -15.80 56.43
CA LYS A 11 -46.48 -15.52 57.28
C LYS A 11 -45.17 -15.91 56.59
N ILE A 12 -45.14 -17.04 55.87
CA ILE A 12 -43.96 -17.47 55.10
C ILE A 12 -43.69 -16.50 53.94
N LEU A 13 -44.72 -16.07 53.22
CA LEU A 13 -44.59 -15.10 52.13
C LEU A 13 -44.04 -13.76 52.62
N MET A 14 -44.53 -13.23 53.74
CA MET A 14 -43.99 -11.98 54.33
C MET A 14 -42.51 -12.10 54.70
N LYS A 15 -42.09 -13.23 55.30
CA LYS A 15 -40.67 -13.48 55.60
C LYS A 15 -39.81 -13.52 54.33
N ARG A 16 -40.30 -14.13 53.25
CA ARG A 16 -39.61 -14.17 51.95
C ARG A 16 -39.50 -12.80 51.29
N VAL A 17 -40.52 -11.96 51.41
CA VAL A 17 -40.50 -10.58 50.89
C VAL A 17 -39.44 -9.75 51.62
N LYS A 18 -39.40 -9.81 52.96
CA LYS A 18 -38.38 -9.12 53.77
C LYS A 18 -36.96 -9.57 53.41
N TYR A 19 -36.74 -10.89 53.32
CA TYR A 19 -35.44 -11.43 52.91
C TYR A 19 -35.01 -10.95 51.52
N ARG A 20 -35.94 -10.88 50.57
CA ARG A 20 -35.65 -10.34 49.22
C ARG A 20 -35.35 -8.84 49.25
N GLN A 21 -36.01 -8.06 50.10
CA GLN A 21 -35.72 -6.64 50.27
C GLN A 21 -34.30 -6.42 50.81
N GLU A 22 -33.92 -7.12 51.89
CA GLU A 22 -32.57 -7.04 52.47
C GLU A 22 -31.49 -7.46 51.46
N LEU A 23 -31.78 -8.48 50.65
CA LEU A 23 -30.85 -8.97 49.63
C LEU A 23 -30.70 -7.98 48.46
N LEU A 24 -31.78 -7.28 48.09
CA LEU A 24 -31.72 -6.19 47.11
C LEU A 24 -30.94 -4.99 47.65
N GLU A 25 -31.15 -4.61 48.91
CA GLU A 25 -30.40 -3.52 49.55
C GLU A 25 -28.91 -3.81 49.58
N LYS A 26 -28.51 -5.03 49.98
CA LYS A 26 -27.10 -5.45 49.96
C LYS A 26 -26.48 -5.32 48.56
N ARG A 27 -27.16 -5.85 47.53
CA ARG A 27 -26.70 -5.75 46.13
C ARG A 27 -26.59 -4.31 45.64
N LEU A 28 -27.49 -3.42 46.07
CA LEU A 28 -27.44 -2.01 45.71
C LEU A 28 -26.24 -1.32 46.36
N MET A 29 -25.94 -1.65 47.62
CA MET A 29 -24.78 -1.10 48.32
C MET A 29 -23.48 -1.60 47.69
N GLU A 30 -23.35 -2.90 47.44
CA GLU A 30 -22.19 -3.49 46.75
C GLU A 30 -21.95 -2.84 45.37
N LYS A 31 -23.02 -2.64 44.57
CA LYS A 31 -22.91 -1.95 43.28
C LYS A 31 -22.42 -0.51 43.43
N LYS A 32 -22.93 0.23 44.42
CA LYS A 32 -22.48 1.61 44.67
C LYS A 32 -21.01 1.66 45.04
N GLU A 33 -20.56 0.76 45.91
CA GLU A 33 -19.15 0.66 46.32
C GLU A 33 -18.25 0.36 45.12
N VAL A 34 -18.63 -0.58 44.26
CA VAL A 34 -17.88 -0.89 43.03
C VAL A 34 -17.82 0.32 42.11
N THR A 35 -18.94 1.00 41.85
CA THR A 35 -18.93 2.20 40.98
C THR A 35 -18.09 3.33 41.53
N LEU A 36 -18.03 3.48 42.87
CA LEU A 36 -17.18 4.48 43.51
C LEU A 36 -15.70 4.12 43.39
N GLN A 37 -15.35 2.84 43.54
CA GLN A 37 -13.97 2.37 43.35
C GLN A 37 -13.51 2.55 41.90
N GLU A 38 -14.33 2.15 40.93
CA GLU A 38 -14.04 2.32 39.50
C GLU A 38 -13.81 3.80 39.14
N ALA A 39 -14.66 4.70 39.64
CA ALA A 39 -14.51 6.14 39.41
C ALA A 39 -13.22 6.71 40.02
N LEU A 40 -12.79 6.21 41.19
CA LEU A 40 -11.52 6.62 41.81
C LEU A 40 -10.32 6.12 41.00
N GLU A 41 -10.35 4.87 40.54
CA GLU A 41 -9.29 4.29 39.70
C GLU A 41 -9.17 5.02 38.35
N GLU A 42 -10.29 5.38 37.73
CA GLU A 42 -10.32 6.19 36.51
C GLU A 42 -9.71 7.57 36.72
N ALA A 43 -10.09 8.27 37.79
CA ALA A 43 -9.53 9.57 38.12
C ALA A 43 -8.02 9.52 38.38
N GLU A 44 -7.51 8.46 39.03
CA GLU A 44 -6.07 8.26 39.19
C GLU A 44 -5.37 7.98 37.85
N ARG A 45 -5.98 7.16 36.98
CA ARG A 45 -5.46 6.85 35.66
C ARG A 45 -5.34 8.12 34.81
N GLU A 46 -6.36 8.96 34.82
CA GLU A 46 -6.35 10.25 34.13
C GLU A 46 -5.25 11.17 34.64
N LYS A 47 -5.07 11.28 35.96
CA LYS A 47 -3.97 12.05 36.57
C LYS A 47 -2.59 11.57 36.10
N ARG A 48 -2.38 10.24 36.04
CA ARG A 48 -1.12 9.66 35.56
C ARG A 48 -0.89 9.99 34.08
N ILE A 49 -1.93 9.87 33.25
CA ILE A 49 -1.86 10.21 31.83
C ILE A 49 -1.58 11.71 31.65
N GLU A 50 -2.21 12.57 32.44
CA GLU A 50 -1.98 14.02 32.37
C GLU A 50 -0.55 14.39 32.76
N ALA A 51 0.01 13.74 33.78
CA ALA A 51 1.42 13.90 34.15
C ALA A 51 2.36 13.47 33.00
N LEU A 52 2.10 12.33 32.36
CA LEU A 52 2.86 11.88 31.19
C LEU A 52 2.72 12.85 30.01
N ARG A 53 1.52 13.38 29.76
CA ARG A 53 1.30 14.40 28.73
C ARG A 53 2.13 15.65 29.01
N LYS A 54 2.19 16.11 30.27
CA LYS A 54 3.02 17.25 30.66
C LYS A 54 4.52 16.97 30.50
N GLN A 55 4.96 15.73 30.76
CA GLN A 55 6.36 15.33 30.60
C GLN A 55 6.79 15.19 29.13
N VAL A 56 5.93 14.62 28.28
CA VAL A 56 6.22 14.34 26.85
C VAL A 56 5.81 15.51 25.95
N ALA A 57 5.03 16.47 26.44
CA ALA A 57 4.65 17.65 25.69
C ALA A 57 5.91 18.42 25.26
N VAL A 58 6.30 18.21 24.01
CA VAL A 58 7.34 18.98 23.36
C VAL A 58 6.79 20.39 23.18
N VAL A 59 7.20 21.32 24.04
CA VAL A 59 6.94 22.74 23.87
C VAL A 59 7.84 23.24 22.76
N ALA A 60 7.44 23.00 21.51
CA ALA A 60 8.05 23.62 20.36
C ALA A 60 7.61 25.09 20.34
N GLN A 61 8.57 26.02 20.26
CA GLN A 61 8.26 27.42 20.04
C GLN A 61 7.53 27.58 18.70
N PHE A 62 6.58 28.51 18.65
CA PHE A 62 5.86 28.82 17.43
C PHE A 62 6.83 29.50 16.45
N ASP A 63 7.35 28.73 15.50
CA ASP A 63 8.20 29.22 14.43
C ASP A 63 7.36 29.35 13.14
N PRO A 64 6.94 30.57 12.76
CA PRO A 64 6.12 30.79 11.57
C PRO A 64 6.86 30.43 10.28
N VAL A 65 8.20 30.48 10.28
CA VAL A 65 9.01 30.10 9.12
C VAL A 65 8.90 28.60 8.91
N ARG A 66 9.03 27.79 9.97
CA ARG A 66 8.86 26.32 9.88
C ARG A 66 7.45 25.93 9.44
N MET A 67 6.42 26.63 9.92
CA MET A 67 5.02 26.35 9.57
C MET A 67 4.73 26.61 8.09
N MET A 68 5.31 27.66 7.52
CA MET A 68 5.12 28.03 6.11
C MET A 68 6.17 27.39 5.18
N SER A 69 7.24 26.82 5.73
CA SER A 69 8.30 26.21 4.94
C SER A 69 7.88 24.85 4.36
N ASP A 70 8.37 24.56 3.16
CA ASP A 70 8.23 23.25 2.55
C ASP A 70 8.87 22.16 3.41
N THR A 71 8.13 21.07 3.62
CA THR A 71 8.66 19.86 4.26
C THR A 71 9.71 19.21 3.38
N MET A 72 10.61 18.42 3.97
CA MET A 72 11.62 17.68 3.20
C MET A 72 11.00 16.78 2.11
N ALA A 73 9.83 16.20 2.38
CA ALA A 73 9.08 15.42 1.39
C ALA A 73 8.52 16.28 0.24
N SER A 74 8.10 17.53 0.52
CA SER A 74 7.66 18.47 -0.52
C SER A 74 8.83 18.92 -1.41
N LYS A 75 9.97 19.28 -0.79
CA LYS A 75 11.19 19.66 -1.52
C LYS A 75 11.71 18.54 -2.42
N ALA A 76 11.73 17.31 -1.91
CA ALA A 76 12.13 16.12 -2.68
C ALA A 76 11.22 15.87 -3.89
N ARG A 77 9.90 16.05 -3.73
CA ARG A 77 8.94 15.95 -4.85
C ARG A 77 9.15 17.04 -5.91
N MET A 78 9.50 18.26 -5.49
CA MET A 78 9.72 19.37 -6.41
C MET A 78 11.13 19.37 -7.03
N GLY A 79 12.00 18.43 -6.65
CA GLY A 79 13.39 18.37 -7.12
C GLY A 79 14.26 19.53 -6.62
N ILE A 80 13.78 20.31 -5.64
CA ILE A 80 14.48 21.49 -5.11
C ILE A 80 15.58 21.01 -4.16
N GLY A 81 16.83 21.06 -4.61
CA GLY A 81 18.02 20.67 -3.84
C GLY A 81 18.74 19.41 -4.33
N ILE A 82 18.34 18.85 -5.48
CA ILE A 82 19.13 17.85 -6.18
C ILE A 82 19.98 18.62 -7.21
N GLU A 83 21.29 18.72 -6.99
CA GLU A 83 22.25 19.36 -7.92
C GLU A 83 22.36 18.62 -9.26
N GLU A 84 21.65 17.51 -9.44
CA GLU A 84 21.51 16.82 -10.72
C GLU A 84 20.49 17.54 -11.60
N GLU A 85 20.93 18.68 -12.15
CA GLU A 85 20.42 19.17 -13.44
C GLU A 85 20.35 17.96 -14.39
N PHE A 86 19.16 17.67 -14.91
CA PHE A 86 18.90 16.57 -15.85
C PHE A 86 18.78 15.16 -15.24
N ILE A 87 17.69 14.90 -14.53
CA ILE A 87 17.12 13.53 -14.50
C ILE A 87 16.54 13.26 -15.89
N LEU A 88 17.39 12.82 -16.82
CA LEU A 88 16.96 12.19 -18.07
C LEU A 88 15.91 11.14 -17.67
N GLN A 89 14.65 11.29 -18.10
CA GLN A 89 13.57 10.40 -17.71
C GLN A 89 13.98 8.95 -17.99
N LYS A 90 14.42 8.25 -16.95
CA LYS A 90 14.78 6.85 -17.07
C LYS A 90 13.48 6.09 -17.28
N PRO A 91 13.34 5.31 -18.36
CA PRO A 91 12.14 4.54 -18.59
C PRO A 91 11.93 3.59 -17.41
N LEU A 92 10.65 3.40 -17.03
CA LEU A 92 10.26 2.52 -15.93
C LEU A 92 10.71 1.06 -16.16
N PHE A 93 10.87 0.67 -17.43
CA PHE A 93 11.30 -0.65 -17.85
C PHE A 93 12.51 -0.58 -18.79
N THR A 94 13.35 -1.61 -18.75
CA THR A 94 14.44 -1.81 -19.71
C THR A 94 13.86 -2.19 -21.07
N LEU A 95 14.06 -1.34 -22.08
CA LEU A 95 13.69 -1.65 -23.46
C LEU A 95 14.67 -2.68 -24.02
N ASN A 96 14.19 -3.91 -24.24
CA ASN A 96 14.95 -4.97 -24.89
C ASN A 96 14.77 -4.88 -26.41
N THR A 97 15.23 -3.77 -26.99
CA THR A 97 15.22 -3.56 -28.44
C THR A 97 16.56 -3.94 -29.06
N TYR A 98 16.59 -4.04 -30.39
CA TYR A 98 17.83 -4.25 -31.11
C TYR A 98 18.72 -3.02 -31.00
N ASN A 99 20.03 -3.25 -30.79
CA ASN A 99 21.05 -2.20 -30.89
C ASN A 99 21.32 -1.88 -32.38
N GLU A 100 21.78 -0.67 -32.67
CA GLU A 100 22.20 -0.24 -34.01
C GLU A 100 23.18 -1.24 -34.64
N GLN A 101 24.17 -1.69 -33.87
CA GLN A 101 25.14 -2.70 -34.32
C GLN A 101 24.47 -4.03 -34.70
N GLN A 102 23.41 -4.42 -33.99
CA GLN A 102 22.66 -5.64 -34.30
C GLN A 102 21.80 -5.46 -35.55
N ILE A 103 21.25 -4.27 -35.77
CA ILE A 103 20.47 -3.94 -36.97
C ILE A 103 21.39 -3.94 -38.21
N ILE A 104 22.54 -3.26 -38.12
CA ILE A 104 23.53 -3.19 -39.21
C ILE A 104 24.18 -4.55 -39.51
N SER A 105 24.16 -5.49 -38.57
CA SER A 105 24.69 -6.84 -38.81
C SER A 105 23.93 -7.60 -39.91
N ASP A 106 22.67 -7.25 -40.19
CA ASP A 106 21.89 -7.93 -41.22
C ASP A 106 22.45 -7.62 -42.63
N PRO A 107 22.88 -8.64 -43.40
CA PRO A 107 23.39 -8.45 -44.75
C PRO A 107 22.35 -7.85 -45.71
N ARG A 108 21.06 -8.13 -45.52
CA ARG A 108 20.00 -7.58 -46.36
C ARG A 108 19.89 -6.07 -46.19
N LEU A 109 19.98 -5.59 -44.95
CA LEU A 109 19.94 -4.15 -44.64
C LEU A 109 21.14 -3.43 -45.24
N ARG A 110 22.35 -3.98 -45.06
CA ARG A 110 23.58 -3.40 -45.63
C ARG A 110 23.52 -3.27 -47.15
N PHE A 111 22.99 -4.29 -47.81
CA PHE A 111 22.82 -4.28 -49.26
C PHE A 111 21.79 -3.24 -49.71
N GLU A 112 20.69 -3.11 -48.97
CA GLU A 112 19.64 -2.12 -49.25
C GLU A 112 20.16 -0.68 -49.12
N LEU A 113 20.94 -0.40 -48.07
CA LEU A 113 21.58 0.90 -47.87
C LEU A 113 22.53 1.23 -49.03
N ALA A 114 23.38 0.28 -49.44
CA ALA A 114 24.27 0.47 -50.58
C ALA A 114 23.49 0.74 -51.89
N LEU A 115 22.35 0.07 -52.09
CA LEU A 115 21.48 0.33 -53.24
C LEU A 115 20.79 1.70 -53.18
N ARG A 116 20.47 2.21 -51.98
CA ARG A 116 19.94 3.57 -51.80
C ARG A 116 21.00 4.62 -52.10
N GLU A 117 22.22 4.43 -51.58
CA GLU A 117 23.36 5.32 -51.85
C GLU A 117 23.67 5.40 -53.34
N ALA A 118 23.60 4.27 -54.05
CA ALA A 118 23.77 4.24 -55.50
C ALA A 118 22.53 4.73 -56.29
N GLY A 119 21.37 4.87 -55.63
CA GLY A 119 20.09 5.26 -56.27
C GLY A 119 19.32 4.13 -56.98
N LEU A 120 19.77 2.87 -56.87
CA LEU A 120 19.20 1.71 -57.58
C LEU A 120 18.09 0.96 -56.82
N HIS A 121 17.69 1.43 -55.63
CA HIS A 121 16.69 0.78 -54.77
C HIS A 121 15.33 0.44 -55.43
N LYS A 122 14.88 1.20 -56.46
CA LYS A 122 13.58 0.96 -57.14
C LYS A 122 13.67 0.01 -58.34
N THR A 123 14.86 -0.43 -58.72
CA THR A 123 15.09 -1.26 -59.92
C THR A 123 14.48 -2.66 -59.76
N PHE A 124 14.17 -3.33 -60.88
CA PHE A 124 13.75 -4.73 -60.87
C PHE A 124 14.81 -5.65 -60.25
N TYR A 125 16.08 -5.36 -60.52
CA TYR A 125 17.23 -6.07 -59.94
C TYR A 125 17.22 -6.07 -58.41
N ALA A 126 16.98 -4.90 -57.80
CA ALA A 126 16.87 -4.80 -56.34
C ALA A 126 15.72 -5.65 -55.78
N LYS A 127 14.56 -5.62 -56.46
CA LYS A 127 13.37 -6.40 -56.06
C LYS A 127 13.59 -7.91 -56.15
N GLU A 128 14.37 -8.38 -57.11
CA GLU A 128 14.66 -9.81 -57.28
C GLU A 128 15.70 -10.34 -56.29
N ILE A 129 16.69 -9.51 -55.91
CA ILE A 129 17.82 -9.94 -55.09
C ILE A 129 17.56 -9.81 -53.59
N LEU A 130 16.88 -8.75 -53.14
CA LEU A 130 16.61 -8.54 -51.72
C LEU A 130 15.94 -9.75 -51.02
N PRO A 131 14.97 -10.45 -51.64
CA PRO A 131 14.38 -11.65 -51.04
C PRO A 131 15.36 -12.83 -50.96
N LYS A 132 16.27 -12.95 -51.95
CA LYS A 132 17.25 -14.05 -52.05
C LYS A 132 18.37 -13.95 -51.01
N ILE A 133 18.64 -12.76 -50.49
CA ILE A 133 19.62 -12.54 -49.41
C ILE A 133 19.02 -13.09 -48.11
N GLY A 134 19.56 -14.19 -47.59
CA GLY A 134 19.14 -14.78 -46.32
C GLY A 134 19.67 -14.02 -45.10
N SER A 135 19.05 -14.25 -43.93
CA SER A 135 19.60 -13.78 -42.65
C SER A 135 20.89 -14.53 -42.32
N GLN A 136 21.85 -13.84 -41.68
CA GLN A 136 23.13 -14.46 -41.29
C GLN A 136 22.94 -15.59 -40.27
N LYS A 137 21.91 -15.50 -39.43
CA LYS A 137 21.57 -16.53 -38.45
C LYS A 137 20.51 -17.46 -39.05
N PRO A 138 20.71 -18.79 -38.98
CA PRO A 138 19.66 -19.72 -39.36
C PRO A 138 18.47 -19.57 -38.40
N PRO A 139 17.26 -19.91 -38.86
CA PRO A 139 16.11 -20.01 -37.97
C PRO A 139 16.40 -21.02 -36.85
N ARG A 140 15.77 -20.82 -35.69
CA ARG A 140 15.86 -21.80 -34.60
C ARG A 140 15.26 -23.13 -35.07
N LYS A 141 15.74 -24.25 -34.52
CA LYS A 141 15.33 -25.60 -34.91
C LYS A 141 13.81 -25.81 -34.89
N ASP A 142 13.13 -25.24 -33.90
CA ASP A 142 11.67 -25.36 -33.75
C ASP A 142 10.87 -24.46 -34.72
N THR A 143 11.56 -23.54 -35.42
CA THR A 143 10.98 -22.56 -36.36
C THR A 143 11.35 -22.88 -37.81
N GLU A 144 11.90 -24.07 -38.07
CA GLU A 144 12.20 -24.49 -39.44
C GLU A 144 10.91 -24.69 -40.23
N SER A 145 10.59 -23.76 -41.12
CA SER A 145 9.51 -23.92 -42.10
C SER A 145 9.98 -24.78 -43.27
N THR A 146 9.25 -25.85 -43.58
CA THR A 146 9.46 -26.67 -44.79
C THR A 146 8.96 -26.01 -46.06
N VAL A 147 8.17 -24.94 -45.95
CA VAL A 147 7.49 -24.26 -47.08
C VAL A 147 8.46 -23.63 -48.09
N PHE A 148 9.66 -23.24 -47.66
CA PHE A 148 10.65 -22.55 -48.51
C PHE A 148 11.89 -23.40 -48.84
N LYS A 149 11.85 -24.71 -48.58
CA LYS A 149 12.91 -25.64 -49.01
C LYS A 149 12.66 -26.02 -50.49
N ILE A 150 13.52 -25.55 -51.38
CA ILE A 150 13.65 -26.00 -52.79
C ILE A 150 14.65 -27.16 -52.82
#